data_AF-A0A3E4TYV5-F1
#
_entry.id   AF-A0A3E4TYV5-F1
#
_cell.length_a   1.000
_cell.length_b   1.000
_cell.length_c   1.000
_cell.angle_alpha   90.00
_cell.angle_beta   90.00
_cell.angle_gamma   90.00
#
_symmetry.space_group_name_H-M   'P 1'
#
loop_
_entity.id
_entity.type
_entity.pdbx_description
1 polymer ?
#
loop_
_entity_poly.entity_id
_entity_poly.type
_entity_poly.pdbx_seq_one_letter_code
_entity_poly.pdbx_strand_id
1 'polypeptide(L)'
;MADQRLGDLEMASYEASQKFYQDYEAAKAADEKLTAAQETFNNAVNAMAANEYECDPNKLAESQKNLQEASKALNEAKSAVESATKALEESAQVAQDAQDAVEEKKNELRNSRATDTSFVVLMARSECSFGTRTSQLALDTTHGVYTKKIYQMTVQDMIANTNVINFCTCKSKENPKVIEAAQKVVDDANEQIANKERGWGERLVEVFVKPEKMEVTDGLLEQCEGECIVEFASGAVWSKGHEKVTINDEAPLLRRCELMCKYGGRIILLLSGQPE
;
A
#
# COMPACT_ATOMS: atom_id res chain seq x y z
N MET A 1 -13.07 1.82 -26.61
CA MET A 1 -13.18 1.73 -25.14
C MET A 1 -13.50 3.13 -24.66
N ALA A 2 -14.55 3.32 -23.85
CA ALA A 2 -14.79 4.63 -23.25
C ALA A 2 -13.52 5.03 -22.49
N ASP A 3 -13.02 6.25 -22.68
CA ASP A 3 -11.79 6.72 -22.02
C ASP A 3 -12.09 6.86 -20.53
N GLN A 4 -11.90 5.78 -19.77
CA GLN A 4 -12.15 5.74 -18.34
C GLN A 4 -11.18 6.66 -17.62
N ARG A 5 -11.72 7.51 -16.76
CA ARG A 5 -10.98 8.47 -15.95
C ARG A 5 -10.18 7.74 -14.89
N LEU A 6 -8.95 8.19 -14.61
CA LEU A 6 -8.12 7.57 -13.57
C LEU A 6 -8.83 7.61 -12.20
N GLY A 7 -9.52 8.71 -11.90
CA GLY A 7 -10.27 8.86 -10.64
C GLY A 7 -11.41 7.84 -10.49
N ASP A 8 -12.10 7.51 -11.59
CA ASP A 8 -13.21 6.53 -11.56
C ASP A 8 -12.66 5.11 -11.31
N LEU A 9 -11.51 4.78 -11.92
CA LEU A 9 -10.82 3.51 -11.68
C LEU A 9 -10.30 3.39 -10.24
N GLU A 10 -9.72 4.47 -9.69
CA GLU A 10 -9.27 4.51 -8.29
C GLU A 10 -10.43 4.33 -7.31
N MET A 11 -11.59 4.92 -7.60
CA MET A 11 -12.79 4.75 -6.80
C MET A 11 -13.33 3.31 -6.87
N ALA A 12 -13.42 2.73 -8.07
CA ALA A 12 -13.83 1.33 -8.24
C ALA A 12 -12.87 0.36 -7.52
N SER A 13 -11.57 0.64 -7.59
CA SER A 13 -10.53 -0.11 -6.88
C SER A 13 -10.68 0.00 -5.35
N TYR A 14 -11.00 1.19 -4.84
CA TYR A 14 -11.29 1.39 -3.43
C TYR A 14 -12.53 0.63 -2.97
N GLU A 15 -13.63 0.70 -3.72
CA GLU A 15 -14.87 -0.02 -3.44
C GLU A 15 -14.67 -1.54 -3.46
N ALA A 16 -13.90 -2.06 -4.42
CA ALA A 16 -13.55 -3.47 -4.50
C ALA A 16 -12.73 -3.92 -3.28
N SER A 17 -11.73 -3.12 -2.87
CA SER A 17 -10.97 -3.40 -1.65
C SER A 17 -11.84 -3.37 -0.39
N GLN A 18 -12.79 -2.44 -0.27
CA GLN A 18 -13.72 -2.42 0.86
C GLN A 18 -14.57 -3.68 0.91
N LYS A 19 -15.09 -4.12 -0.23
CA LYS A 19 -15.87 -5.36 -0.32
C LYS A 19 -15.04 -6.57 0.09
N PHE A 20 -13.80 -6.67 -0.39
CA PHE A 20 -12.88 -7.71 0.03
C PHE A 20 -12.69 -7.76 1.56
N TYR A 21 -12.55 -6.62 2.22
CA TYR A 21 -12.47 -6.58 3.69
C TYR A 21 -13.76 -7.06 4.36
N GLN A 22 -14.93 -6.71 3.84
CA GLN A 22 -16.21 -7.17 4.38
C GLN A 22 -16.37 -8.69 4.22
N ASP A 23 -16.03 -9.23 3.05
CA ASP A 23 -16.09 -10.66 2.78
C ASP A 23 -15.04 -11.42 3.63
N TYR A 24 -13.88 -10.82 3.92
CA TYR A 24 -12.88 -11.36 4.82
C TYR A 24 -13.40 -11.44 6.27
N GLU A 25 -14.04 -10.39 6.76
CA GLU A 25 -14.68 -10.39 8.08
C GLU A 25 -15.82 -11.42 8.16
N ALA A 26 -16.61 -11.56 7.10
CA ALA A 26 -17.67 -12.56 7.02
C ALA A 26 -17.12 -14.00 7.02
N ALA A 27 -16.04 -14.27 6.28
CA ALA A 27 -15.35 -15.55 6.28
C ALA A 27 -14.79 -15.89 7.67
N LYS A 28 -14.16 -14.92 8.33
CA LYS A 28 -13.67 -15.06 9.71
C LYS A 28 -14.80 -15.38 10.69
N ALA A 29 -15.92 -14.65 10.60
CA ALA A 29 -17.09 -14.90 11.46
C ALA A 29 -17.74 -16.27 11.19
N ALA A 30 -17.71 -16.75 9.94
CA ALA A 30 -18.17 -18.09 9.59
C ALA A 30 -17.25 -19.17 10.19
N ASP A 31 -15.93 -18.96 10.17
CA ASP A 31 -14.95 -19.88 10.75
C ASP A 31 -15.05 -19.96 12.28
N GLU A 32 -15.28 -18.83 12.95
CA GLU A 32 -15.58 -18.78 14.39
C GLU A 32 -16.84 -19.58 14.74
N LYS A 33 -17.90 -19.47 13.92
CA LYS A 33 -19.12 -20.27 14.06
C LYS A 33 -18.88 -21.76 13.81
N LEU A 34 -18.02 -22.10 12.86
CA LEU A 34 -17.63 -23.49 12.59
C LEU A 34 -16.90 -24.08 13.79
N THR A 35 -15.97 -23.33 14.38
CA THR A 35 -15.22 -23.75 15.58
C THR A 35 -16.19 -23.98 16.75
N ALA A 36 -17.10 -23.05 17.02
CA ALA A 36 -18.12 -23.22 18.05
C ALA A 36 -19.04 -24.42 17.76
N ALA A 37 -19.47 -24.61 16.50
CA ALA A 37 -20.27 -25.77 16.11
C ALA A 37 -19.49 -27.09 16.31
N GLN A 38 -18.19 -27.11 16.03
CA GLN A 38 -17.33 -28.26 16.26
C GLN A 38 -17.15 -28.59 17.75
N GLU A 39 -17.02 -27.58 18.61
CA GLU A 39 -17.01 -27.76 20.06
C GLU A 39 -18.35 -28.33 20.56
N THR A 40 -19.49 -27.78 20.11
CA THR A 40 -20.81 -28.30 20.50
C THR A 40 -21.02 -29.76 20.05
N PHE A 41 -20.56 -30.10 18.84
CA PHE A 41 -20.59 -31.46 18.34
C PHE A 41 -19.71 -32.41 19.17
N ASN A 42 -18.47 -32.02 19.47
CA ASN A 42 -17.57 -32.82 20.31
C ASN A 42 -18.13 -33.02 21.72
N ASN A 43 -18.73 -31.99 22.31
CA ASN A 43 -19.39 -32.09 23.60
C ASN A 43 -20.60 -33.04 23.57
N ALA A 44 -21.39 -33.00 22.50
CA ALA A 44 -22.51 -33.93 22.30
C ALA A 44 -22.03 -35.39 22.12
N VAL A 45 -20.93 -35.62 21.40
CA VAL A 45 -20.30 -36.94 21.27
C VAL A 45 -19.83 -37.46 22.62
N ASN A 46 -19.13 -36.63 23.40
CA ASN A 46 -18.63 -37.00 24.73
C ASN A 46 -19.79 -37.31 25.70
N ALA A 47 -20.88 -36.53 25.66
CA ALA A 47 -22.08 -36.79 26.46
C ALA A 47 -22.77 -38.10 26.06
N MET A 48 -22.80 -38.44 24.76
CA MET A 48 -23.35 -39.71 24.29
C MET A 48 -22.54 -40.90 24.79
N ALA A 49 -21.20 -40.83 24.70
CA ALA A 49 -20.31 -41.87 25.20
C ALA A 49 -20.44 -42.07 26.73
N ALA A 50 -20.61 -40.98 27.48
CA ALA A 50 -20.84 -41.05 28.93
C ALA A 50 -22.20 -41.69 29.29
N ASN A 51 -23.27 -41.31 28.59
CA ASN A 51 -24.62 -41.85 28.85
C ASN A 51 -24.78 -43.31 28.40
N GLU A 52 -24.06 -43.74 27.35
CA GLU A 52 -24.00 -45.14 26.93
C GLU A 52 -23.41 -46.04 28.03
N TYR A 53 -22.41 -45.54 28.76
CA TYR A 53 -21.81 -46.23 29.90
C TYR A 53 -22.76 -46.34 31.11
N GLU A 54 -23.64 -45.36 31.34
CA GLU A 54 -24.63 -45.37 32.43
C GLU A 54 -25.83 -46.28 32.17
N CYS A 55 -26.05 -46.76 30.94
CA CYS A 55 -27.13 -47.68 30.56
C CYS A 55 -28.56 -47.19 30.89
N ASP A 56 -28.79 -45.87 30.93
CA ASP A 56 -30.12 -45.27 31.12
C ASP A 56 -30.79 -44.96 29.75
N PRO A 57 -31.89 -45.63 29.39
CA PRO A 57 -32.51 -45.51 28.07
C PRO A 57 -33.12 -44.12 27.79
N ASN A 58 -33.53 -43.36 28.80
CA ASN A 58 -34.11 -42.03 28.60
C ASN A 58 -33.03 -40.99 28.29
N LYS A 59 -31.89 -41.04 29.01
CA LYS A 59 -30.75 -40.15 28.77
C LYS A 59 -30.07 -40.43 27.43
N LEU A 60 -30.05 -41.69 27.00
CA LEU A 60 -29.48 -42.07 25.72
C LEU A 60 -30.27 -41.49 24.53
N ALA A 61 -31.61 -41.54 24.59
CA ALA A 61 -32.48 -40.98 23.54
C ALA A 61 -32.33 -39.45 23.42
N GLU A 62 -32.24 -38.75 24.56
CA GLU A 62 -31.99 -37.30 24.60
C GLU A 62 -30.61 -36.95 24.03
N SER A 63 -29.58 -37.72 24.39
CA SER A 63 -28.22 -37.52 23.86
C SER A 63 -28.11 -37.76 22.36
N GLN A 64 -28.83 -38.76 21.81
CA GLN A 64 -28.89 -39.01 20.37
C GLN A 64 -29.53 -37.84 19.62
N LYS A 65 -30.61 -37.26 20.17
CA LYS A 65 -31.26 -36.08 19.59
C LYS A 65 -30.32 -34.87 19.57
N ASN A 66 -29.63 -34.61 20.69
CA ASN A 66 -28.66 -33.51 20.79
C ASN A 66 -27.49 -33.67 19.81
N LEU A 67 -27.02 -34.90 19.60
CA LEU A 67 -25.96 -35.18 18.61
C LEU A 67 -26.44 -34.94 17.17
N GLN A 68 -27.67 -35.34 16.83
CA GLN A 68 -28.25 -35.06 15.51
C GLN A 68 -28.40 -33.55 15.25
N GLU A 69 -28.87 -32.80 16.25
CA GLU A 69 -28.98 -31.34 16.17
C GLU A 69 -27.60 -30.67 16.01
N ALA A 70 -26.60 -31.09 16.80
CA ALA A 70 -25.23 -30.59 16.68
C ALA A 70 -24.57 -30.97 15.35
N SER A 71 -24.82 -32.17 14.83
CA SER A 71 -24.33 -32.60 13.50
C SER A 71 -24.93 -31.75 12.38
N LYS A 72 -26.24 -31.45 12.47
CA LYS A 72 -26.91 -30.57 11.52
C LYS A 72 -26.31 -29.15 11.57
N ALA A 73 -26.16 -28.58 12.76
CA ALA A 73 -25.57 -27.25 12.95
C ALA A 73 -24.12 -27.17 12.43
N LEU A 74 -23.34 -28.24 12.60
CA LEU A 74 -21.97 -28.34 12.08
C LEU A 74 -21.93 -28.38 10.55
N ASN A 75 -22.84 -29.13 9.90
CA ASN A 75 -22.93 -29.15 8.44
C ASN A 75 -23.38 -27.80 7.88
N GLU A 76 -24.34 -27.14 8.53
CA GLU A 76 -24.77 -25.78 8.18
C GLU A 76 -23.59 -24.79 8.30
N ALA A 77 -22.83 -24.84 9.40
CA ALA A 77 -21.65 -24.00 9.59
C ALA A 77 -20.56 -24.26 8.52
N LYS A 78 -20.30 -25.52 8.16
CA LYS A 78 -19.36 -25.86 7.07
C LYS A 78 -19.80 -25.27 5.73
N SER A 79 -21.09 -25.40 5.39
CA SER A 79 -21.62 -24.82 4.15
C SER A 79 -21.55 -23.29 4.14
N ALA A 80 -21.75 -22.65 5.30
CA ALA A 80 -21.61 -21.21 5.46
C ALA A 80 -20.16 -20.76 5.25
N VAL A 81 -19.18 -21.48 5.81
CA VAL A 81 -17.74 -21.23 5.56
C VAL A 81 -17.42 -21.37 4.07
N GLU A 82 -17.84 -22.45 3.41
CA GLU A 82 -17.58 -22.65 1.97
C GLU A 82 -18.13 -21.48 1.14
N SER A 83 -19.36 -21.04 1.43
CA SER A 83 -19.97 -19.90 0.74
C SER A 83 -19.24 -18.58 0.98
N ALA A 84 -18.80 -18.32 2.23
CA ALA A 84 -18.07 -17.11 2.58
C ALA A 84 -16.66 -17.11 1.99
N THR A 85 -15.99 -18.27 1.96
CA THR A 85 -14.66 -18.41 1.35
C THR A 85 -14.72 -18.16 -0.15
N LYS A 86 -15.75 -18.67 -0.83
CA LYS A 86 -15.95 -18.42 -2.26
C LYS A 86 -16.23 -16.93 -2.54
N ALA A 87 -17.06 -16.28 -1.73
CA ALA A 87 -17.30 -14.83 -1.84
C ALA A 87 -16.00 -14.03 -1.63
N LEU A 88 -15.18 -14.43 -0.66
CA LEU A 88 -13.86 -13.83 -0.42
C LEU A 88 -12.93 -13.98 -1.63
N GLU A 89 -12.84 -15.17 -2.23
CA GLU A 89 -12.03 -15.41 -3.43
C GLU A 89 -12.50 -14.55 -4.63
N GLU A 90 -13.82 -14.48 -4.87
CA GLU A 90 -14.39 -13.65 -5.93
C GLU A 90 -14.09 -12.15 -5.69
N SER A 91 -14.25 -11.68 -4.45
CA SER A 91 -13.95 -10.29 -4.09
C SER A 91 -12.45 -9.95 -4.18
N ALA A 92 -11.58 -10.91 -3.86
CA ALA A 92 -10.13 -10.76 -3.99
C ALA A 92 -9.72 -10.60 -5.46
N GLN A 93 -10.29 -11.41 -6.35
CA GLN A 93 -10.02 -11.31 -7.79
C GLN A 93 -10.49 -9.95 -8.34
N VAL A 94 -11.70 -9.51 -7.98
CA VAL A 94 -12.22 -8.20 -8.40
C VAL A 94 -11.35 -7.06 -7.88
N ALA A 95 -10.86 -7.14 -6.64
CA ALA A 95 -9.94 -6.14 -6.09
C ALA A 95 -8.59 -6.12 -6.82
N GLN A 96 -8.04 -7.28 -7.18
CA GLN A 96 -6.82 -7.38 -7.98
C GLN A 96 -7.01 -6.79 -9.38
N ASP A 97 -8.06 -7.21 -10.11
CA ASP A 97 -8.36 -6.72 -11.45
C ASP A 97 -8.56 -5.19 -11.47
N ALA A 98 -9.19 -4.63 -10.42
CA ALA A 98 -9.39 -3.19 -10.30
C ALA A 98 -8.09 -2.43 -9.99
N GLN A 99 -7.16 -3.01 -9.23
CA GLN A 99 -5.81 -2.43 -9.03
C GLN A 99 -5.00 -2.48 -10.32
N ASP A 100 -5.06 -3.58 -11.06
CA ASP A 100 -4.35 -3.74 -12.34
C ASP A 100 -4.86 -2.72 -13.37
N ALA A 101 -6.18 -2.49 -13.44
CA ALA A 101 -6.76 -1.47 -14.31
C ALA A 101 -6.28 -0.05 -13.96
N VAL A 102 -6.14 0.27 -12.66
CA VAL A 102 -5.58 1.56 -12.21
C VAL A 102 -4.13 1.70 -12.68
N GLU A 103 -3.31 0.66 -12.49
CA GLU A 103 -1.89 0.71 -12.84
C GLU A 103 -1.68 0.74 -14.36
N GLU A 104 -2.49 0.02 -15.13
CA GLU A 104 -2.52 0.10 -16.59
C GLU A 104 -2.81 1.54 -17.04
N LYS A 105 -3.84 2.18 -16.47
CA LYS A 105 -4.16 3.57 -16.81
C LYS A 105 -3.05 4.55 -16.42
N LYS A 106 -2.40 4.35 -15.27
CA LYS A 106 -1.23 5.16 -14.89
C LYS A 106 -0.08 4.98 -15.89
N ASN A 107 0.17 3.76 -16.36
CA ASN A 107 1.18 3.50 -17.37
C ASN A 107 0.86 4.15 -18.72
N GLU A 108 -0.39 4.11 -19.17
CA GLU A 108 -0.84 4.88 -20.35
C GLU A 108 -0.57 6.38 -20.20
N LEU A 109 -0.88 6.95 -19.03
CA LEU A 109 -0.63 8.36 -18.72
C LEU A 109 0.87 8.68 -18.70
N ARG A 110 1.71 7.80 -18.12
CA ARG A 110 3.17 7.97 -18.12
C ARG A 110 3.74 7.94 -19.54
N ASN A 111 3.25 7.05 -20.39
CA ASN A 111 3.70 6.88 -21.78
C ASN A 111 3.28 8.04 -22.69
N SER A 112 2.06 8.55 -22.52
CA SER A 112 1.55 9.70 -23.28
C SER A 112 2.12 11.06 -22.81
N ARG A 113 2.83 11.09 -21.68
CA ARG A 113 3.30 12.34 -21.05
C ARG A 113 4.16 13.20 -21.98
N ALA A 114 5.04 12.58 -22.77
CA ALA A 114 6.03 13.30 -23.56
C ALA A 114 5.41 14.19 -24.66
N THR A 115 4.26 13.78 -25.20
CA THR A 115 3.56 14.50 -26.27
C THR A 115 2.45 15.41 -25.75
N ASP A 116 2.14 15.35 -24.45
CA ASP A 116 1.06 16.11 -23.86
C ASP A 116 1.43 17.59 -23.63
N THR A 117 0.56 18.47 -24.12
CA THR A 117 0.70 19.93 -24.07
C THR A 117 -0.33 20.59 -23.15
N SER A 118 -1.03 19.81 -22.32
CA SER A 118 -2.00 20.33 -21.36
C SER A 118 -1.32 21.20 -20.31
N PHE A 119 -1.86 22.40 -20.11
CA PHE A 119 -1.43 23.30 -19.05
C PHE A 119 -1.68 22.71 -17.67
N VAL A 120 -0.69 22.82 -16.81
CA VAL A 120 -0.78 22.30 -15.45
C VAL A 120 -1.40 23.36 -14.56
N VAL A 121 -2.40 22.96 -13.80
CA VAL A 121 -3.11 23.81 -12.86
C VAL A 121 -2.96 23.29 -11.43
N LEU A 122 -3.39 24.08 -10.46
CA LEU A 122 -3.47 23.68 -9.05
C LEU A 122 -4.14 22.30 -8.90
N MET A 123 -3.68 21.50 -7.93
CA MET A 123 -4.11 20.11 -7.68
C MET A 123 -3.70 19.09 -8.77
N ALA A 124 -2.79 19.46 -9.68
CA ALA A 124 -2.17 18.51 -10.58
C ALA A 124 -1.49 17.37 -9.80
N ARG A 125 -1.66 16.13 -10.28
CA ARG A 125 -1.11 14.95 -9.61
C ARG A 125 0.30 14.68 -10.12
N SER A 126 1.26 14.58 -9.22
CA SER A 126 2.67 14.32 -9.51
C SER A 126 3.14 13.00 -8.91
N GLU A 127 4.19 12.41 -9.48
CA GLU A 127 4.83 11.18 -9.01
C GLU A 127 6.34 11.38 -8.98
N CYS A 128 7.02 10.78 -8.01
CA CYS A 128 8.47 10.73 -7.94
C CYS A 128 8.95 9.30 -8.18
N SER A 129 10.04 9.12 -8.94
CA SER A 129 10.61 7.79 -9.22
C SER A 129 11.04 7.00 -7.98
N PHE A 130 11.34 7.68 -6.86
CA PHE A 130 11.68 7.05 -5.58
C PHE A 130 10.58 7.19 -4.52
N GLY A 131 9.50 7.91 -4.84
CA GLY A 131 8.36 8.09 -3.92
C GLY A 131 7.39 6.92 -4.00
N THR A 132 6.78 6.55 -2.89
CA THR A 132 5.79 5.45 -2.85
C THR A 132 4.38 5.89 -3.24
N ARG A 133 4.03 7.15 -2.97
CA ARG A 133 2.70 7.70 -3.25
C ARG A 133 2.77 8.81 -4.27
N THR A 134 1.69 9.01 -5.01
CA THR A 134 1.47 10.23 -5.79
C THR A 134 1.25 11.43 -4.87
N SER A 135 1.73 12.60 -5.27
CA SER A 135 1.51 13.87 -4.57
C SER A 135 0.61 14.80 -5.40
N GLN A 136 0.13 15.88 -4.81
CA GLN A 136 -0.61 16.94 -5.50
C GLN A 136 0.20 18.22 -5.45
N LEU A 137 0.22 18.94 -6.57
CA LEU A 137 0.81 20.26 -6.61
C LEU A 137 -0.12 21.26 -5.93
N ALA A 138 0.49 22.09 -5.10
CA ALA A 138 -0.16 23.21 -4.45
C ALA A 138 0.45 24.52 -4.99
N LEU A 139 -0.25 25.62 -4.75
CA LEU A 139 0.21 26.95 -5.11
C LEU A 139 -0.33 27.92 -4.06
N ASP A 140 0.57 28.54 -3.32
CA ASP A 140 0.21 29.48 -2.25
C ASP A 140 -0.22 30.85 -2.80
N THR A 141 0.57 31.40 -3.74
CA THR A 141 0.28 32.68 -4.39
C THR A 141 0.00 32.50 -5.88
N THR A 142 -1.09 33.08 -6.34
CA THR A 142 -1.57 32.92 -7.72
C THR A 142 -0.83 33.85 -8.67
N HIS A 143 -0.57 33.39 -9.89
CA HIS A 143 0.00 34.22 -10.97
C HIS A 143 -1.01 35.13 -11.69
N GLY A 144 -2.28 35.10 -11.27
CA GLY A 144 -3.38 35.84 -11.91
C GLY A 144 -3.93 35.22 -13.20
N VAL A 145 -3.38 34.09 -13.65
CA VAL A 145 -3.81 33.37 -14.86
C VAL A 145 -4.55 32.09 -14.50
N TYR A 146 -5.65 31.85 -15.23
CA TYR A 146 -6.56 30.74 -14.98
C TYR A 146 -6.75 29.92 -16.24
N THR A 147 -6.64 28.60 -16.11
CA THR A 147 -7.10 27.63 -17.12
C THR A 147 -8.33 26.93 -16.56
N LYS A 148 -9.46 27.00 -17.27
CA LYS A 148 -10.75 26.43 -16.82
C LYS A 148 -11.16 26.87 -15.39
N LYS A 149 -10.91 28.14 -15.03
CA LYS A 149 -11.16 28.73 -13.69
C LYS A 149 -10.29 28.16 -12.55
N ILE A 150 -9.21 27.44 -12.88
CA ILE A 150 -8.23 26.94 -11.91
C ILE A 150 -6.90 27.64 -12.16
N TYR A 151 -6.18 27.98 -11.09
CA TYR A 151 -4.90 28.67 -11.15
C TYR A 151 -3.88 27.86 -11.95
N GLN A 152 -3.28 28.50 -12.95
CA GLN A 152 -2.26 27.89 -13.79
C GLN A 152 -0.88 28.04 -13.14
N MET A 153 -0.08 26.98 -13.20
CA MET A 153 1.27 26.94 -12.62
C MET A 153 2.35 27.27 -13.68
N THR A 154 3.49 27.76 -13.23
CA THR A 154 4.68 28.08 -14.05
C THR A 154 5.85 27.16 -13.73
N VAL A 155 6.90 27.22 -14.54
CA VAL A 155 8.11 26.43 -14.32
C VAL A 155 8.93 26.82 -13.08
N GLN A 156 8.63 27.97 -12.46
CA GLN A 156 9.27 28.42 -11.22
C GLN A 156 8.54 27.92 -9.97
N ASP A 157 7.35 27.33 -10.11
CA ASP A 157 6.55 26.82 -8.98
C ASP A 157 7.13 25.50 -8.44
N MET A 158 8.30 25.58 -7.81
CA MET A 158 9.08 24.43 -7.31
C MET A 158 9.36 24.50 -5.80
N ILE A 159 8.70 25.39 -5.06
CA ILE A 159 8.95 25.54 -3.61
C ILE A 159 8.66 24.21 -2.90
N ALA A 160 9.68 23.61 -2.31
CA ALA A 160 9.57 22.34 -1.60
C ALA A 160 8.63 22.46 -0.39
N ASN A 161 7.82 21.42 -0.16
CA ASN A 161 6.81 21.34 0.90
C ASN A 161 5.72 22.44 0.89
N THR A 162 5.71 23.29 -0.15
CA THR A 162 4.67 24.31 -0.36
C THR A 162 3.99 24.06 -1.70
N ASN A 163 4.74 24.14 -2.81
CA ASN A 163 4.20 23.89 -4.14
C ASN A 163 4.34 22.42 -4.54
N VAL A 164 5.48 21.81 -4.19
CA VAL A 164 5.74 20.38 -4.37
C VAL A 164 5.73 19.69 -3.02
N ILE A 165 4.61 19.05 -2.69
CA ILE A 165 4.40 18.31 -1.45
C ILE A 165 5.14 16.96 -1.52
N ASN A 166 5.61 16.46 -0.38
CA ASN A 166 6.33 15.20 -0.28
C ASN A 166 5.52 13.96 -0.71
N PHE A 167 6.23 12.88 -1.02
CA PHE A 167 5.67 11.63 -1.56
C PHE A 167 5.54 10.53 -0.49
N CYS A 168 5.33 10.93 0.76
CA CYS A 168 5.26 10.10 1.96
C CYS A 168 6.58 9.37 2.31
N THR A 169 6.93 8.29 1.61
CA THR A 169 8.18 7.55 1.83
C THR A 169 9.06 7.57 0.58
N CYS A 170 10.36 7.37 0.78
CA CYS A 170 11.38 7.49 -0.26
C CYS A 170 12.34 6.29 -0.20
N LYS A 171 12.79 5.85 -1.38
CA LYS A 171 13.75 4.75 -1.57
C LYS A 171 15.13 5.22 -2.04
N SER A 172 15.35 6.53 -2.14
CA SER A 172 16.64 7.06 -2.59
C SER A 172 17.72 6.82 -1.54
N LYS A 173 18.83 6.20 -1.96
CA LYS A 173 20.01 6.00 -1.12
C LYS A 173 20.67 7.31 -0.67
N GLU A 174 20.42 8.40 -1.41
CA GLU A 174 20.95 9.73 -1.11
C GLU A 174 20.10 10.48 -0.08
N ASN A 175 18.88 10.01 0.20
CA ASN A 175 18.02 10.63 1.20
C ASN A 175 18.54 10.31 2.60
N PRO A 176 18.88 11.34 3.42
CA PRO A 176 19.41 11.12 4.77
C PRO A 176 18.46 10.31 5.67
N LYS A 177 17.14 10.38 5.46
CA LYS A 177 16.17 9.58 6.24
C LYS A 177 16.19 8.09 5.90
N VAL A 178 16.56 7.74 4.67
CA VAL A 178 16.76 6.34 4.27
C VAL A 178 18.04 5.79 4.88
N ILE A 179 19.11 6.59 4.87
CA ILE A 179 20.39 6.25 5.50
C ILE A 179 20.19 6.06 7.01
N GLU A 180 19.47 6.96 7.68
CA GLU A 180 19.15 6.86 9.11
C GLU A 180 18.33 5.60 9.43
N ALA A 181 17.33 5.27 8.60
CA ALA A 181 16.54 4.05 8.77
C ALA A 181 17.39 2.78 8.60
N ALA A 182 18.26 2.73 7.58
CA ALA A 182 19.16 1.60 7.35
C ALA A 182 20.17 1.45 8.50
N GLN A 183 20.72 2.55 9.00
CA GLN A 183 21.65 2.53 10.13
C GLN A 183 20.97 1.95 11.38
N LYS A 184 19.74 2.35 11.66
CA LYS A 184 18.99 1.82 12.81
C LYS A 184 18.79 0.31 12.72
N VAL A 185 18.47 -0.22 11.53
CA VAL A 185 18.34 -1.67 11.32
C VAL A 185 19.66 -2.40 11.58
N VAL A 186 20.78 -1.83 11.13
CA VAL A 186 22.12 -2.38 11.39
C VAL A 186 22.45 -2.34 12.88
N ASP A 187 22.15 -1.24 13.56
CA ASP A 187 22.41 -1.08 14.98
C ASP A 187 21.59 -2.08 15.81
N ASP A 188 20.29 -2.24 15.51
CA ASP A 188 19.42 -3.21 16.15
C ASP A 188 19.90 -4.66 15.90
N ALA A 189 20.35 -4.98 14.68
CA ALA A 189 20.90 -6.29 14.35
C ALA A 189 22.22 -6.55 15.11
N ASN A 190 23.10 -5.56 15.17
CA ASN A 190 24.36 -5.65 15.92
C ASN A 190 24.11 -5.79 17.43
N GLU A 191 23.10 -5.11 17.98
CA GLU A 191 22.70 -5.26 19.39
C GLU A 191 22.14 -6.67 19.66
N GLN A 192 21.30 -7.22 18.77
CA GLN A 192 20.82 -8.60 18.90
C GLN A 192 21.96 -9.61 18.82
N ILE A 193 22.95 -9.39 17.95
CA ILE A 193 24.16 -10.22 17.87
C ILE A 193 24.98 -10.12 19.16
N ALA A 194 25.03 -8.95 19.81
CA ALA A 194 25.74 -8.75 21.07
C ALA A 194 25.02 -9.38 22.28
N ASN A 195 23.69 -9.31 22.32
CA ASN A 195 22.88 -9.71 23.48
C ASN A 195 22.40 -11.17 23.44
N LYS A 196 22.61 -11.90 22.34
CA LYS A 196 22.21 -13.31 22.24
C LYS A 196 23.04 -14.16 23.21
N GLU A 197 22.40 -14.80 24.19
CA GLU A 197 23.07 -15.78 25.07
C GLU A 197 23.58 -16.95 24.22
N ARG A 198 24.90 -17.06 24.09
CA ARG A 198 25.56 -18.05 23.24
C ARG A 198 25.83 -19.35 24.00
N GLY A 199 25.44 -20.48 23.41
CA GLY A 199 25.68 -21.81 23.95
C GLY A 199 27.18 -22.16 24.00
N TRP A 200 27.53 -23.20 24.78
CA TRP A 200 28.91 -23.63 24.99
C TRP A 200 29.70 -23.89 23.69
N GLY A 201 29.05 -24.42 22.64
CA GLY A 201 29.67 -24.69 21.34
C GLY A 201 29.98 -23.44 20.50
N GLU A 202 29.22 -22.35 20.64
CA GLU A 202 29.44 -21.10 19.90
C GLU A 202 30.62 -20.29 20.48
N ARG A 203 30.85 -20.37 21.80
CA ARG A 203 32.00 -19.74 22.46
C ARG A 203 33.36 -20.32 22.00
N LEU A 204 33.39 -21.59 21.59
CA LEU A 204 34.59 -22.21 21.02
C LEU A 204 34.92 -21.68 19.61
N VAL A 205 33.89 -21.29 18.84
CA VAL A 205 34.04 -20.72 17.49
C VAL A 205 34.59 -19.29 17.56
N GLU A 206 34.23 -18.51 18.59
CA GLU A 206 34.72 -17.13 18.79
C GLU A 206 36.25 -17.01 18.96
N VAL A 207 36.92 -18.06 19.43
CA VAL A 207 38.39 -18.11 19.50
C VAL A 207 39.03 -18.07 18.10
N PHE A 208 38.31 -18.54 17.08
CA PHE A 208 38.79 -18.66 15.71
C PHE A 208 38.13 -17.68 14.74
N VAL A 209 36.91 -17.22 15.02
CA VAL A 209 36.14 -16.32 14.16
C VAL A 209 35.56 -15.19 15.01
N LYS A 210 36.10 -13.99 14.87
CA LYS A 210 35.51 -12.81 15.52
C LYS A 210 34.13 -12.53 14.92
N PRO A 211 33.13 -12.15 15.72
CA PRO A 211 31.84 -11.75 15.19
C PRO A 211 32.03 -10.52 14.29
N GLU A 212 31.63 -10.67 13.03
CA GLU A 212 31.64 -9.60 12.05
C GLU A 212 30.50 -8.62 12.38
N LYS A 213 30.82 -7.33 12.51
CA LYS A 213 29.80 -6.29 12.67
C LYS A 213 29.11 -6.13 11.33
N MET A 214 27.78 -6.09 11.31
CA MET A 214 27.07 -5.66 10.13
C MET A 214 27.32 -4.16 9.92
N GLU A 215 27.54 -3.77 8.69
CA GLU A 215 27.66 -2.37 8.25
C GLU A 215 26.53 -2.05 7.26
N VAL A 216 26.20 -0.77 7.11
CA VAL A 216 25.25 -0.34 6.09
C VAL A 216 25.86 -0.58 4.72
N THR A 217 25.32 -1.56 4.01
CA THR A 217 25.73 -1.88 2.64
C THR A 217 24.75 -1.26 1.64
N ASP A 218 25.22 -1.06 0.40
CA ASP A 218 24.39 -0.56 -0.69
C ASP A 218 23.16 -1.45 -0.96
N GLY A 219 23.26 -2.76 -0.70
CA GLY A 219 22.16 -3.70 -0.82
C GLY A 219 21.12 -3.57 0.30
N LEU A 220 21.55 -3.21 1.52
CA LEU A 220 20.61 -2.91 2.60
C LEU A 220 19.85 -1.60 2.33
N LEU A 221 20.56 -0.58 1.84
CA LEU A 221 19.94 0.71 1.47
C LEU A 221 18.87 0.55 0.38
N GLU A 222 18.99 -0.41 -0.53
CA GLU A 222 17.96 -0.71 -1.54
C GLU A 222 16.67 -1.27 -0.95
N GLN A 223 16.76 -1.92 0.21
CA GLN A 223 15.63 -2.55 0.89
C GLN A 223 14.97 -1.64 1.93
N CYS A 224 15.65 -0.53 2.30
CA CYS A 224 15.14 0.40 3.28
C CYS A 224 14.27 1.50 2.65
N GLU A 225 13.21 1.87 3.38
CA GLU A 225 12.38 3.03 3.07
C GLU A 225 12.50 4.04 4.22
N GLY A 226 12.64 5.32 3.87
CA GLY A 226 12.71 6.43 4.83
C GLY A 226 11.64 7.47 4.55
N GLU A 227 11.46 8.42 5.47
CA GLU A 227 10.59 9.57 5.25
C GLU A 227 11.02 10.37 4.01
N CYS A 228 10.06 10.77 3.18
CA CYS A 228 10.33 11.57 1.99
C CYS A 228 10.65 13.02 2.37
N ILE A 229 11.91 13.42 2.12
CA ILE A 229 12.34 14.81 2.16
C ILE A 229 12.38 15.33 0.73
N VAL A 230 11.58 16.36 0.45
CA VAL A 230 11.64 17.08 -0.83
C VAL A 230 12.59 18.25 -0.69
N GLU A 231 13.68 18.20 -1.43
CA GLU A 231 14.61 19.30 -1.61
C GLU A 231 15.01 19.42 -3.07
N PHE A 232 15.33 20.64 -3.49
CA PHE A 232 15.79 20.94 -4.84
C PHE A 232 17.13 21.67 -4.81
N ALA A 233 17.93 21.49 -5.86
CA ALA A 233 19.16 22.26 -6.02
C ALA A 233 18.85 23.75 -6.21
N SER A 234 19.81 24.62 -5.87
CA SER A 234 19.67 26.06 -6.10
C SER A 234 19.45 26.35 -7.59
N GLY A 235 18.42 27.12 -7.92
CA GLY A 235 18.04 27.42 -9.31
C GLY A 235 17.39 26.26 -10.06
N ALA A 236 16.98 25.18 -9.36
CA ALA A 236 16.17 24.15 -9.98
C ALA A 236 14.85 24.73 -10.50
N VAL A 237 14.47 24.34 -11.71
CA VAL A 237 13.22 24.74 -12.36
C VAL A 237 12.62 23.53 -13.05
N TRP A 238 11.32 23.55 -13.27
CA TRP A 238 10.68 22.55 -14.10
C TRP A 238 11.21 22.66 -15.54
N SER A 239 11.70 21.54 -16.07
CA SER A 239 12.22 21.49 -17.43
C SER A 239 11.08 21.27 -18.44
N LYS A 240 11.35 21.54 -19.73
CA LYS A 240 10.42 21.31 -20.85
C LYS A 240 9.12 22.12 -20.81
N GLY A 241 9.17 23.32 -20.22
CA GLY A 241 8.07 24.29 -20.22
C GLY A 241 7.61 24.72 -21.61
N HIS A 242 6.58 25.56 -21.67
CA HIS A 242 6.10 26.09 -22.95
C HIS A 242 7.08 27.12 -23.53
N GLU A 243 7.50 26.97 -24.79
CA GLU A 243 8.56 27.81 -25.38
C GLU A 243 8.07 29.18 -25.90
N LYS A 244 6.78 29.30 -26.25
CA LYS A 244 6.24 30.48 -26.96
C LYS A 244 5.26 31.34 -26.16
N VAL A 245 4.84 30.86 -25.00
CA VAL A 245 3.80 31.51 -24.19
C VAL A 245 4.43 31.72 -22.82
N THR A 246 4.23 32.90 -22.26
CA THR A 246 4.74 33.27 -20.95
C THR A 246 3.60 33.79 -20.07
N ILE A 247 3.72 33.56 -18.78
CA ILE A 247 2.90 34.14 -17.73
C ILE A 247 3.88 34.94 -16.86
N ASN A 248 3.76 36.26 -16.84
CA ASN A 248 4.67 37.14 -16.09
C ASN A 248 6.16 36.85 -16.40
N ASP A 249 6.50 36.72 -17.69
CA ASP A 249 7.84 36.37 -18.20
C ASP A 249 8.33 34.95 -17.88
N GLU A 250 7.50 34.11 -17.26
CA GLU A 250 7.82 32.71 -16.95
C GLU A 250 7.08 31.74 -17.88
N ALA A 251 7.73 30.63 -18.25
CA ALA A 251 7.07 29.60 -19.05
C ALA A 251 5.97 28.88 -18.22
N PRO A 252 4.76 28.70 -18.78
CA PRO A 252 3.76 27.81 -18.23
C PRO A 252 4.26 26.39 -18.04
N LEU A 253 3.81 25.77 -16.94
CA LEU A 253 4.03 24.37 -16.67
C LEU A 253 3.09 23.51 -17.53
N LEU A 254 3.63 22.45 -18.11
CA LEU A 254 2.91 21.52 -18.99
C LEU A 254 3.07 20.10 -18.46
N ARG A 255 2.15 19.18 -18.81
CA ARG A 255 2.20 17.81 -18.27
C ARG A 255 3.52 17.07 -18.59
N ARG A 256 4.16 17.37 -19.72
CA ARG A 256 5.49 16.82 -20.08
C ARG A 256 6.64 17.28 -19.18
N CYS A 257 6.44 18.33 -18.39
CA CYS A 257 7.47 18.89 -17.54
C CYS A 257 7.94 17.89 -16.47
N GLU A 258 9.18 18.08 -16.05
CA GLU A 258 9.82 17.25 -15.04
C GLU A 258 10.76 18.07 -14.19
N LEU A 259 10.87 17.69 -12.92
CA LEU A 259 11.70 18.33 -11.92
C LEU A 259 12.59 17.27 -11.26
N MET A 260 13.85 17.62 -11.04
CA MET A 260 14.80 16.72 -10.38
C MET A 260 14.90 17.09 -8.91
N CYS A 261 14.59 16.14 -8.04
CA CYS A 261 14.88 16.21 -6.62
C CYS A 261 16.39 16.12 -6.40
N LYS A 262 16.88 16.81 -5.37
CA LYS A 262 18.28 16.79 -4.93
C LYS A 262 18.79 15.40 -4.61
N TYR A 263 17.92 14.48 -4.19
CA TYR A 263 18.25 13.09 -3.87
C TYR A 263 18.03 12.14 -5.06
N GLY A 264 18.22 12.62 -6.29
CA GLY A 264 18.16 11.83 -7.52
C GLY A 264 16.75 11.50 -8.05
N GLY A 265 15.68 11.79 -7.30
CA GLY A 265 14.31 11.49 -7.71
C GLY A 265 13.84 12.33 -8.90
N ARG A 266 13.31 11.69 -9.93
CA ARG A 266 12.65 12.38 -11.05
C ARG A 266 11.17 12.53 -10.75
N ILE A 267 10.73 13.77 -10.63
CA ILE A 267 9.34 14.13 -10.42
C ILE A 267 8.68 14.41 -11.76
N ILE A 268 7.59 13.71 -12.03
CA ILE A 268 6.78 13.84 -13.25
C ILE A 268 5.34 14.23 -12.90
N LEU A 269 4.63 14.78 -13.88
CA LEU A 269 3.22 15.12 -13.75
C LEU A 269 2.38 14.03 -14.42
N LEU A 270 1.62 13.29 -13.60
CA LEU A 270 0.74 12.23 -14.07
C LEU A 270 -0.53 12.83 -14.69
N LEU A 271 -1.16 13.77 -13.97
CA LEU A 271 -2.36 14.49 -14.40
C LEU A 271 -2.12 16.00 -14.35
N SER A 272 -2.71 16.75 -15.28
CA SER A 272 -2.57 18.20 -15.36
C SER A 272 -3.37 18.98 -14.30
N GLY A 273 -4.24 18.30 -13.54
CA GLY A 273 -5.16 18.93 -12.57
C GLY A 273 -6.39 19.57 -13.21
N GLN A 274 -6.44 19.62 -14.55
CA GLN A 274 -7.62 20.08 -15.26
C GLN A 274 -8.73 19.03 -15.14
N PRO A 275 -10.00 19.45 -15.06
CA PRO A 275 -11.13 18.52 -15.18
C PRO A 275 -11.06 17.80 -16.53
N GLU A 276 -11.04 16.47 -16.44
CA GLU A 276 -11.26 15.53 -17.56
C GLU A 276 -12.67 15.66 -18.13
#